data_AF-A0A101CWZ6-F1
#
_entry.id   AF-A0A101CWZ6-F1
#
_cell.length_a   1.000
_cell.length_b   1.000
_cell.length_c   1.000
_cell.angle_alpha   90.00
_cell.angle_beta   90.00
_cell.angle_gamma   90.00
#
_symmetry.space_group_name_H-M   'P 1'
#
loop_
_entity.id
_entity.type
_entity.pdbx_description
1 polymer ?
#
loop_
_entity_poly.entity_id
_entity_poly.type
_entity_poly.pdbx_seq_one_letter_code
_entity_poly.pdbx_strand_id
1 'polypeptide(L)' 'MPVFVPESSKIKMVILTKSKQSNAVWWSPINQNKRNTQSVIASMLRRFEKHALSKITNVIQFYENGNLIAVKKL' A
#
# COMPACT_ATOMS: atom_id res chain seq x y z
N MET A 1 7.13 19.51 -5.95
CA MET A 1 5.93 18.98 -5.25
C MET A 1 6.22 17.52 -4.87
N PRO A 2 6.08 17.10 -3.61
CA PRO A 2 6.36 15.72 -3.21
C PRO A 2 5.40 14.74 -3.91
N VAL A 3 5.93 13.64 -4.41
CA VAL A 3 5.13 12.60 -5.12
C VAL A 3 4.31 11.77 -4.14
N PHE A 4 4.83 11.58 -2.93
CA PHE A 4 4.22 10.84 -1.82
C PHE A 4 4.21 11.73 -0.59
N VAL A 5 3.06 11.92 0.05
CA VAL A 5 2.96 12.68 1.30
C VAL A 5 2.13 11.87 2.29
N PRO A 6 2.68 11.54 3.48
CA PRO A 6 1.91 10.93 4.56
C PRO A 6 0.64 11.75 4.81
N GLU A 7 -0.49 11.08 5.05
CA GLU A 7 -1.80 11.71 5.37
C GLU A 7 -2.49 12.47 4.23
N SER A 8 -1.74 13.00 3.24
CA SER A 8 -2.33 13.60 2.03
C SER A 8 -2.58 12.58 0.92
N SER A 9 -1.89 11.45 0.95
CA SER A 9 -2.09 10.34 0.01
C SER A 9 -3.40 9.60 0.30
N LYS A 10 -4.24 9.43 -0.71
CA LYS A 10 -5.55 8.79 -0.60
C LYS A 10 -5.49 7.37 -0.04
N ILE A 11 -4.49 6.57 -0.43
CA ILE A 11 -4.37 5.17 0.00
C ILE A 11 -3.06 4.96 0.77
N LYS A 12 -3.19 4.32 1.94
CA LYS A 12 -2.11 3.78 2.75
C LYS A 12 -2.10 2.26 2.64
N MET A 13 -0.97 1.71 2.21
CA MET A 13 -0.74 0.27 2.14
C MET A 13 0.18 -0.13 3.28
N VAL A 14 -0.32 -0.94 4.20
CA VAL A 14 0.44 -1.50 5.32
C VAL A 14 0.84 -2.93 4.96
N ILE A 15 2.14 -3.20 5.00
CA ILE A 15 2.76 -4.46 4.63
C ILE A 15 3.24 -5.12 5.93
N LEU A 16 2.56 -6.19 6.33
CA LEU A 16 2.90 -6.97 7.51
C LEU A 16 3.77 -8.15 7.10
N THR A 17 5.04 -8.10 7.50
CA THR A 17 6.04 -9.12 7.17
C THR A 17 6.01 -10.29 8.16
N LYS A 18 6.71 -11.38 7.82
CA LYS A 18 6.91 -12.53 8.71
C LYS A 18 7.65 -12.13 10.00
N SER A 19 7.56 -12.99 11.00
CA SER A 19 8.17 -12.79 12.32
C SER A 19 9.65 -12.39 12.21
N LYS A 20 10.07 -11.44 13.07
CA LYS A 20 11.43 -10.86 13.13
C LYS A 20 11.84 -10.01 11.92
N GLN A 21 10.90 -9.62 11.06
CA GLN A 21 11.14 -8.65 9.99
C GLN A 21 10.33 -7.39 10.18
N SER A 22 10.87 -6.25 9.73
CA SER A 22 10.23 -4.95 9.86
C SER A 22 9.06 -4.80 8.90
N ASN A 23 7.91 -4.40 9.45
CA ASN A 23 6.76 -4.00 8.66
C ASN A 23 7.08 -2.76 7.82
N ALA A 24 6.43 -2.62 6.66
CA ALA A 24 6.60 -1.47 5.78
C ALA A 24 5.26 -0.76 5.54
N VAL A 25 5.32 0.54 5.31
CA VAL A 25 4.15 1.36 4.97
C VAL A 25 4.43 2.10 3.67
N TRP A 26 3.55 1.91 2.70
CA TRP A 26 3.60 2.56 1.39
C TRP A 26 2.40 3.47 1.21
N TRP A 27 2.60 4.56 0.48
CA TRP A 27 1.55 5.55 0.21
C TRP A 27 1.28 5.62 -1.29
N SER A 28 0.03 5.86 -1.68
CA SER A 28 -0.30 6.16 -3.08
C SER A 28 0.30 7.50 -3.49
N PRO A 29 0.72 7.68 -4.75
CA PRO A 29 1.11 8.99 -5.24
C PRO A 29 -0.05 10.01 -5.12
N ILE A 30 0.23 11.25 -4.71
CA ILE A 30 -0.81 12.29 -4.51
C ILE A 30 -1.54 12.61 -5.81
N ASN A 31 -0.84 12.56 -6.94
CA ASN A 31 -1.43 12.79 -8.26
C ASN A 31 -2.48 11.71 -8.64
N GLN A 32 -2.53 10.58 -7.93
CA GLN A 32 -3.53 9.53 -8.11
C GLN A 32 -4.73 9.65 -7.17
N ASN A 33 -4.78 10.66 -6.30
CA ASN A 33 -5.93 10.87 -5.40
C ASN A 33 -7.25 11.04 -6.16
N LYS A 34 -7.21 11.62 -7.37
CA LYS A 34 -8.40 11.79 -8.24
C LYS A 34 -8.81 10.50 -8.97
N ARG A 35 -8.01 9.43 -8.92
CA ARG A 35 -8.30 8.16 -9.61
C ARG A 35 -9.19 7.25 -8.77
N ASN A 36 -9.81 6.29 -9.45
CA ASN A 36 -10.57 5.22 -8.81
C ASN A 36 -9.63 4.40 -7.90
N THR A 37 -10.07 4.22 -6.65
CA THR A 37 -9.36 3.53 -5.58
C THR A 37 -8.89 2.13 -6.00
N GLN A 38 -9.72 1.37 -6.72
CA GLN A 38 -9.36 0.03 -7.20
C GLN A 38 -8.16 0.06 -8.15
N SER A 39 -8.11 1.02 -9.09
CA SER A 39 -6.99 1.15 -10.03
C SER A 39 -5.70 1.55 -9.34
N VAL A 40 -5.78 2.38 -8.29
CA VAL A 40 -4.62 2.78 -7.48
C VAL A 40 -4.09 1.58 -6.69
N ILE A 41 -4.97 0.80 -6.04
CA ILE A 41 -4.60 -0.44 -5.33
C ILE A 41 -3.94 -1.43 -6.28
N ALA A 42 -4.53 -1.68 -7.46
CA ALA A 42 -3.96 -2.59 -8.45
C ALA A 42 -2.56 -2.16 -8.90
N SER A 43 -2.36 -0.85 -9.13
CA SER A 43 -1.04 -0.30 -9.47
C SER A 43 -0.04 -0.44 -8.32
N MET A 44 -0.47 -0.24 -7.08
CA MET A 44 0.37 -0.43 -5.89
C MET A 44 0.75 -1.90 -5.71
N LEU A 45 -0.21 -2.82 -5.83
CA LEU A 45 0.02 -4.27 -5.78
C LEU A 45 1.02 -4.72 -6.86
N ARG A 46 0.85 -4.28 -8.10
CA ARG A 46 1.76 -4.65 -9.19
C ARG A 46 3.21 -4.20 -8.93
N ARG A 47 3.41 -3.04 -8.29
CA ARG A 47 4.73 -2.58 -7.88
C ARG A 47 5.27 -3.38 -6.70
N PHE A 48 4.40 -3.70 -5.76
CA PHE A 48 4.75 -4.51 -4.60
C PHE A 48 5.15 -5.93 -4.96
N GLU A 49 4.46 -6.60 -5.89
CA GLU A 49 4.76 -7.96 -6.31
C GLU A 49 6.19 -8.11 -6.86
N LYS A 50 6.71 -7.05 -7.50
CA LYS A 50 8.10 -6.97 -7.99
C LYS A 50 9.12 -6.64 -6.91
N HIS A 51 8.68 -6.20 -5.73
CA HIS A 51 9.56 -5.77 -4.65
C HIS A 51 10.01 -6.96 -3.80
N ALA A 52 11.22 -6.91 -3.23
CA ALA A 52 11.75 -8.00 -2.39
C ALA A 52 10.84 -8.34 -1.18
N LEU A 53 10.09 -7.35 -0.69
CA LEU A 53 9.12 -7.52 0.39
C LEU A 53 8.00 -8.52 0.04
N SER A 54 7.68 -8.73 -1.24
CA SER A 54 6.61 -9.67 -1.64
C SER A 54 6.86 -11.10 -1.18
N LYS A 55 8.13 -11.52 -1.12
CA LYS A 55 8.55 -12.87 -0.71
C LYS A 55 8.37 -13.14 0.79
N ILE A 56 8.33 -12.07 1.57
CA ILE A 56 8.39 -12.13 3.03
C ILE A 56 7.16 -11.54 3.72
N THR A 57 6.22 -11.03 2.92
CA THR A 57 4.97 -10.47 3.42
C THR A 57 3.98 -11.58 3.68
N ASN A 58 3.25 -11.45 4.78
CA ASN A 58 2.19 -12.38 5.18
C ASN A 58 0.82 -11.75 4.89
N VAL A 59 0.66 -10.46 5.21
CA VAL A 59 -0.61 -9.75 5.05
C VAL A 59 -0.35 -8.34 4.53
N ILE A 60 -1.14 -7.93 3.56
CA ILE A 60 -1.22 -6.56 3.06
C ILE A 60 -2.59 -6.00 3.42
N GLN A 61 -2.60 -4.80 4.00
CA GLN A 61 -3.81 -4.06 4.32
C GLN A 61 -3.81 -2.73 3.58
N PHE A 62 -4.93 -2.40 2.96
CA PHE A 62 -5.15 -1.12 2.29
C PHE A 62 -6.13 -0.30 3.09
N TYR A 63 -5.74 0.93 3.40
CA TYR A 63 -6.56 1.91 4.08
C TYR A 63 -6.77 3.13 3.18
N GLU A 64 -7.98 3.68 3.22
CA GLU A 64 -8.31 4.95 2.58
C GLU A 64 -8.94 5.85 3.63
N ASN A 65 -8.36 7.04 3.85
CA ASN A 65 -8.78 7.99 4.90
C ASN A 65 -8.94 7.35 6.29
N GLY A 66 -8.12 6.35 6.63
CA GLY A 66 -8.17 5.63 7.91
C GLY A 66 -9.10 4.41 7.93
N ASN A 67 -9.94 4.21 6.92
CA ASN A 67 -10.82 3.04 6.81
C ASN A 67 -10.12 1.90 6.08
N LEU A 68 -10.20 0.68 6.63
CA LEU A 68 -9.69 -0.51 5.96
C LEU A 68 -10.61 -0.88 4.80
N ILE A 69 -10.07 -0.87 3.57
CA ILE A 69 -10.86 -1.11 2.35
C ILE A 69 -10.53 -2.44 1.67
N ALA A 70 -9.34 -3.01 1.90
CA ALA A 70 -8.98 -4.31 1.37
C ALA A 70 -7.88 -4.99 2.21
N VAL A 71 -7.93 -6.31 2.26
CA VAL A 71 -6.90 -7.16 2.88
C VAL A 71 -6.52 -8.26 1.90
N LYS A 72 -5.21 -8.46 1.70
CA LYS A 72 -4.67 -9.57 0.92
C LYS A 72 -3.72 -10.39 1.80
N LYS A 73 -4.06 -11.66 2.03
CA LYS A 73 -3.16 -12.64 2.66
C LYS A 73 -2.33 -13.31 1.57
N LEU A 74 -1.04 -13.51 1.81
CA LEU A 74 -0.08 -14.08 0.87
C LEU A 74 0.52 -15.39 1.42
#